data_AF-A0A7W1ANX4-F1
#
_entry.id   AF-A0A7W1ANX4-F1
#
_cell.length_a   1.000
_cell.length_b   1.000
_cell.length_c   1.000
_cell.angle_alpha   90.00
_cell.angle_beta   90.00
_cell.angle_gamma   90.00
#
_symmetry.space_group_name_H-M   'P 1'
#
loop_
_entity.id
_entity.type
_entity.pdbx_description
1 polymer ?
#
loop_
_entity_poly.entity_id
_entity_poly.type
_entity_poly.pdbx_seq_one_letter_code
_entity_poly.pdbx_strand_id
1 'polypeptide(L)'
;MREITAVPSERRCRPKALPTLAAIVAIAIFVAAGEWQRGRMGQKQALRAQFELAYQAVPVPLPAASEDWSIWRYRAVVAEGVFDAQRQILLDNKVHRGRIGFYVVTPLL
;
A
#
# COMPACT_ATOMS: atom_id res chain seq x y z
N MET A 1 31.07 -14.09 64.46
CA MET A 1 31.62 -14.38 63.12
C MET A 1 30.70 -15.41 62.47
N ARG A 2 29.72 -15.00 61.67
CA ARG A 2 28.77 -15.92 60.99
C ARG A 2 29.22 -16.08 59.54
N GLU A 3 29.53 -17.30 59.16
CA GLU A 3 29.94 -17.65 57.79
C GLU A 3 28.77 -17.42 56.82
N ILE A 4 29.05 -16.66 55.76
CA ILE A 4 28.13 -16.44 54.66
C ILE A 4 28.30 -17.64 53.72
N THR A 5 27.47 -18.67 53.87
CA THR A 5 27.39 -19.75 52.88
C THR A 5 26.73 -19.22 51.62
N ALA A 6 27.52 -19.04 50.56
CA ALA A 6 27.02 -18.73 49.23
C ALA A 6 26.12 -19.88 48.73
N VAL A 7 24.86 -19.57 48.41
CA VAL A 7 23.96 -20.50 47.72
C VAL A 7 24.34 -20.50 46.24
N PRO A 8 24.70 -21.64 45.62
CA PRO A 8 24.95 -21.70 44.20
C PRO A 8 23.60 -21.53 43.46
N SER A 9 23.39 -20.39 42.81
CA SER A 9 22.25 -20.24 41.90
C SER A 9 22.60 -20.86 40.55
N GLU A 10 22.48 -22.18 40.43
CA GLU A 10 22.47 -22.82 39.12
C GLU A 10 21.19 -22.43 38.39
N ARG A 11 21.23 -21.34 37.62
CA ARG A 11 20.19 -21.08 36.62
C ARG A 11 20.31 -22.15 35.54
N ARG A 12 19.66 -23.29 35.78
CA ARG A 12 19.56 -24.37 34.81
C ARG A 12 18.68 -23.88 33.66
N CYS A 13 19.31 -23.32 32.63
CA CYS A 13 18.68 -23.05 31.34
C CYS A 13 18.35 -24.40 30.69
N ARG A 14 17.21 -24.99 31.06
CA ARG A 14 16.63 -26.10 30.32
C ARG A 14 16.04 -25.48 29.05
N PRO A 15 16.55 -25.79 27.85
CA PRO A 15 15.90 -25.33 26.63
C PRO A 15 14.51 -25.95 26.63
N LYS A 16 13.49 -25.16 26.97
CA LYS A 16 12.11 -25.61 26.86
C LYS A 16 11.87 -25.70 25.34
N ALA A 17 11.75 -26.91 24.81
CA ALA A 17 11.61 -27.13 23.36
C ALA A 17 10.41 -26.36 22.76
N LEU A 18 9.37 -26.15 23.58
CA LEU A 18 8.15 -25.45 23.19
C LEU A 18 8.36 -23.96 22.87
N PRO A 19 8.94 -23.10 23.73
CA PRO A 19 9.24 -21.72 23.35
C PRO A 19 10.27 -21.61 22.23
N THR A 20 11.21 -22.56 22.10
CA THR A 20 12.15 -22.58 20.97
C THR A 20 11.43 -22.86 19.65
N LEU A 21 10.55 -23.86 19.62
CA LEU A 21 9.73 -24.16 18.44
C LEU A 21 8.80 -22.99 18.09
N ALA A 22 8.15 -22.40 19.09
CA ALA A 22 7.30 -21.23 18.90
C ALA A 22 8.09 -20.05 18.32
N ALA A 23 9.32 -19.82 18.79
CA ALA A 23 10.20 -18.79 18.24
C ALA A 23 10.56 -19.06 16.77
N ILE A 24 10.88 -20.30 16.41
CA ILE A 24 11.18 -20.68 15.02
C ILE A 24 9.96 -20.42 14.11
N VAL A 25 8.77 -20.82 14.55
CA VAL A 25 7.52 -20.58 13.81
C VAL A 25 7.26 -19.08 13.64
N ALA A 26 7.43 -18.30 14.72
CA ALA A 26 7.25 -16.85 14.67
C ALA A 26 8.25 -16.19 13.70
N ILE A 27 9.52 -16.62 13.72
CA ILE A 27 10.55 -16.15 12.78
C ILE A 27 10.12 -16.45 11.34
N ALA A 28 9.65 -17.67 11.05
CA ALA A 28 9.19 -18.03 9.71
C ALA A 28 8.02 -17.15 9.24
N ILE A 29 7.05 -16.88 10.12
CA ILE A 29 5.92 -15.99 9.84
C ILE A 29 6.42 -14.56 9.54
N PHE A 30 7.33 -14.02 10.34
CA PHE A 30 7.86 -12.67 10.13
C PHE A 30 8.68 -12.54 8.85
N VAL A 31 9.46 -13.56 8.49
CA VAL A 31 10.18 -13.59 7.21
C VAL A 31 9.20 -13.60 6.04
N ALA A 32 8.17 -14.45 6.08
CA ALA A 32 7.13 -14.51 5.05
C ALA A 32 6.35 -13.18 4.95
N ALA A 33 6.01 -12.59 6.09
CA ALA A 33 5.36 -11.28 6.14
C ALA A 33 6.28 -10.19 5.56
N GLY A 34 7.59 -10.23 5.84
CA GLY A 34 8.57 -9.30 5.29
C GLY A 34 8.68 -9.38 3.76
N GLU A 35 8.68 -10.59 3.18
CA GLU A 35 8.61 -10.79 1.73
C GLU A 35 7.30 -10.21 1.16
N TRP A 36 6.16 -10.47 1.82
CA TRP A 36 4.88 -9.92 1.40
C TRP A 36 4.87 -8.38 1.41
N GLN A 37 5.42 -7.76 2.45
CA GLN A 37 5.55 -6.30 2.55
C GLN A 37 6.42 -5.74 1.42
N ARG A 38 7.55 -6.39 1.10
CA ARG A 38 8.42 -6.00 -0.04
C ARG A 38 7.69 -6.12 -1.37
N GLY A 39 7.00 -7.24 -1.61
CA GLY A 39 6.20 -7.43 -2.82
C GLY A 39 5.09 -6.39 -2.96
N ARG A 40 4.36 -6.09 -1.88
CA ARG A 40 3.33 -5.04 -1.86
C ARG A 40 3.90 -3.65 -2.12
N MET A 41 5.08 -3.35 -1.60
CA MET A 41 5.79 -2.11 -1.92
C MET A 41 6.14 -2.04 -3.41
N GLY A 42 6.67 -3.12 -3.99
CA GLY A 42 6.97 -3.20 -5.42
C GLY A 42 5.75 -2.95 -6.30
N GLN A 43 4.60 -3.56 -5.96
CA GLN A 43 3.32 -3.30 -6.66
C GLN A 43 2.92 -1.82 -6.61
N LYS A 44 3.04 -1.18 -5.45
CA LYS A 44 2.75 0.26 -5.29
C LYS A 44 3.71 1.12 -6.10
N GLN A 45 5.00 0.77 -6.13
CA GLN A 45 6.02 1.48 -6.93
C GLN A 45 5.76 1.33 -8.43
N ALA A 46 5.45 0.13 -8.91
CA ALA A 46 5.11 -0.11 -10.31
C ALA A 46 3.87 0.71 -10.74
N LEU A 47 2.83 0.75 -9.89
CA LEU A 47 1.63 1.55 -10.15
C LEU A 47 1.95 3.05 -10.23
N ARG A 48 2.80 3.55 -9.34
CA ARG A 48 3.27 4.95 -9.35
C ARG A 48 4.08 5.25 -10.60
N ALA A 49 4.98 4.35 -11.00
CA ALA A 49 5.78 4.53 -12.21
C ALA A 49 4.91 4.59 -13.48
N GLN A 50 3.87 3.74 -13.57
CA GLN A 50 2.89 3.81 -14.67
C GLN A 50 2.15 5.15 -14.71
N PHE A 51 1.71 5.65 -13.55
CA PHE A 51 1.04 6.95 -13.46
C PHE A 51 1.97 8.09 -13.89
N GLU A 52 3.21 8.11 -13.39
CA GLU A 52 4.19 9.15 -13.67
C GLU A 52 4.56 9.21 -15.16
N LEU A 53 4.82 8.05 -15.78
CA LEU A 53 5.10 7.96 -17.22
C LEU A 53 3.92 8.48 -18.06
N ALA A 54 2.69 8.14 -17.69
CA ALA A 54 1.51 8.59 -18.40
C ALA A 54 1.22 10.09 -18.19
N TYR A 55 1.55 10.63 -17.01
CA TYR A 55 1.36 12.04 -16.66
C TYR A 55 2.36 12.96 -17.38
N GLN A 56 3.58 12.48 -17.64
CA GLN A 56 4.60 13.22 -18.38
C GLN A 56 4.33 13.28 -19.90
N ALA A 57 3.42 12.45 -20.41
CA ALA A 57 3.05 12.49 -21.81
C ALA A 57 2.28 13.77 -22.14
N VAL A 58 2.51 14.32 -23.33
CA VAL A 58 1.76 15.49 -23.82
C VAL A 58 0.27 15.15 -23.88
N PRO A 59 -0.62 15.97 -23.27
CA PRO A 59 -2.05 15.75 -23.35
C PRO A 59 -2.53 15.73 -24.80
N VAL A 60 -3.36 14.75 -25.14
CA VAL A 60 -3.94 14.59 -26.48
C VAL A 60 -5.46 14.68 -26.40
N PRO A 61 -6.17 15.03 -27.49
CA PRO A 61 -7.63 14.98 -27.50
C PRO A 61 -8.13 13.58 -27.12
N LEU A 62 -9.17 13.51 -26.27
CA LEU A 62 -9.82 12.25 -25.94
C LEU A 62 -10.45 11.65 -27.22
N PRO A 63 -10.15 10.40 -27.59
CA PRO A 63 -10.73 9.79 -28.78
C PRO A 63 -12.23 9.53 -28.56
N ALA A 64 -13.02 9.66 -29.62
CA ALA A 64 -14.46 9.37 -29.59
C ALA A 64 -14.76 7.89 -29.29
N ALA A 65 -13.85 6.99 -29.65
CA ALA A 65 -13.94 5.57 -29.36
C ALA A 65 -12.53 4.96 -29.22
N SER A 66 -12.41 3.92 -28.40
CA SER A 66 -11.21 3.09 -28.31
C SER A 66 -11.63 1.64 -28.16
N GLU A 67 -10.96 0.75 -28.89
CA GLU A 67 -11.13 -0.70 -28.76
C GLU A 67 -10.61 -1.21 -27.41
N ASP A 68 -9.59 -0.52 -26.85
CA ASP A 68 -9.00 -0.84 -25.56
C ASP A 68 -8.66 0.41 -24.74
N TRP A 69 -9.52 0.71 -23.77
CA TRP A 69 -9.34 1.80 -22.81
C TRP A 69 -8.20 1.56 -21.81
N SER A 70 -7.67 0.33 -21.69
CA SER A 70 -6.56 0.03 -20.79
C SER A 70 -5.28 0.79 -21.19
N ILE A 71 -5.11 1.06 -22.49
CA ILE A 71 -3.99 1.83 -23.07
C ILE A 71 -4.08 3.31 -22.67
N TRP A 72 -5.29 3.82 -22.41
CA TRP A 72 -5.55 5.20 -22.01
C TRP A 72 -5.45 5.42 -20.49
N ARG A 73 -5.21 4.36 -19.73
CA ARG A 73 -5.12 4.44 -18.27
C ARG A 73 -4.03 5.40 -17.84
N TYR A 74 -4.42 6.38 -17.00
CA TYR A 74 -3.56 7.46 -16.48
C TYR A 74 -3.06 8.49 -17.51
N ARG A 75 -3.42 8.36 -18.79
CA ARG A 75 -2.99 9.29 -19.83
C ARG A 75 -3.73 10.62 -19.68
N ALA A 76 -2.99 11.72 -19.74
CA ALA A 76 -3.59 13.04 -19.78
C ALA A 76 -4.30 13.25 -21.12
N VAL A 77 -5.53 13.78 -21.07
CA VAL A 77 -6.35 14.05 -22.25
C VAL A 77 -6.98 15.43 -22.16
N VAL A 78 -7.30 16.01 -23.31
CA VAL A 78 -8.07 17.24 -23.45
C VAL A 78 -9.46 16.87 -23.97
N ALA A 79 -10.50 17.36 -23.29
CA ALA A 79 -11.89 17.18 -23.69
C ALA A 79 -12.67 18.46 -23.38
N GLU A 80 -13.68 18.74 -24.19
CA GLU A 80 -14.58 19.88 -24.04
C GLU A 80 -16.02 19.35 -23.92
N GLY A 81 -16.85 20.01 -23.11
CA GLY A 81 -18.19 19.54 -22.82
C GLY A 81 -18.84 20.27 -21.65
N VAL A 82 -19.97 19.76 -21.18
CA VAL A 82 -20.70 20.32 -20.02
C VAL A 82 -20.70 19.32 -18.87
N PHE A 83 -20.35 19.79 -17.68
CA PHE A 83 -20.38 18.96 -16.48
C PHE A 83 -21.81 18.66 -16.04
N ASP A 84 -22.09 17.37 -15.81
CA ASP A 84 -23.38 16.92 -15.31
C ASP A 84 -23.35 16.70 -13.79
N ALA A 85 -23.78 17.72 -13.05
CA ALA A 85 -23.85 17.68 -11.60
C ALA A 85 -24.87 16.66 -11.06
N GLN A 86 -25.87 16.23 -11.84
CA GLN A 86 -26.87 15.27 -11.38
C GLN A 86 -26.31 13.86 -11.23
N ARG A 87 -25.25 13.53 -12.00
CA ARG A 87 -24.58 12.22 -11.99
C ARG A 87 -23.20 12.27 -11.33
N GLN A 88 -22.98 13.26 -10.46
CA GLN A 88 -21.75 13.40 -9.69
C GLN A 88 -21.60 12.30 -8.64
N ILE A 89 -20.38 11.78 -8.49
CA ILE A 89 -20.03 10.77 -7.49
C ILE A 89 -19.04 11.36 -6.49
N LEU A 90 -19.30 11.14 -5.20
CA LEU A 90 -18.40 11.51 -4.11
C LEU A 90 -17.58 10.31 -3.68
N LEU A 91 -16.28 10.39 -3.89
CA LEU A 91 -15.31 9.41 -3.39
C LEU A 91 -14.86 9.84 -2.00
N ASP A 92 -15.20 9.05 -0.99
CA ASP A 92 -14.81 9.27 0.40
C ASP A 92 -13.35 8.84 0.68
N ASN A 93 -12.93 8.99 1.95
CA ASN A 93 -11.62 8.57 2.44
C ASN A 93 -10.44 9.13 1.62
N LYS A 94 -10.61 10.32 1.06
CA LYS A 94 -9.54 11.05 0.37
C LYS A 94 -8.96 12.08 1.33
N VAL A 95 -7.63 12.06 1.44
CA VAL A 95 -6.89 13.08 2.17
C VAL A 95 -6.30 14.03 1.15
N HIS A 96 -6.75 15.29 1.18
CA HIS A 96 -6.18 16.35 0.36
C HIS A 96 -5.49 17.37 1.26
N ARG A 97 -4.17 17.55 1.08
CA ARG A 97 -3.35 18.48 1.90
C ARG A 97 -3.55 18.29 3.41
N GLY A 98 -3.63 17.04 3.87
CA GLY A 98 -3.79 16.70 5.28
C GLY A 98 -5.20 16.83 5.85
N ARG A 99 -6.19 17.22 5.03
CA ARG A 99 -7.60 17.28 5.43
C ARG A 99 -8.37 16.11 4.82
N ILE A 100 -9.14 15.41 5.65
CA ILE A 100 -10.06 14.37 5.21
C ILE A 100 -11.22 15.06 4.48
N GLY A 101 -11.59 14.55 3.30
CA GLY A 101 -12.69 15.07 2.51
C GLY A 101 -13.08 14.11 1.40
N PHE A 102 -13.68 14.66 0.35
CA PHE A 102 -14.19 13.92 -0.78
C PHE A 102 -13.49 14.34 -2.07
N TYR A 103 -13.26 13.38 -2.97
CA TYR A 103 -13.00 13.70 -4.37
C TYR A 103 -14.33 13.69 -5.12
N VAL A 104 -14.58 14.77 -5.82
CA VAL A 104 -15.76 14.97 -6.65
C VAL A 104 -15.43 14.49 -8.06
N VAL A 105 -16.15 13.48 -8.56
CA VAL A 105 -16.04 13.02 -9.95
C VAL A 105 -17.34 13.36 -10.66
N THR A 106 -17.23 14.23 -11.66
CA THR A 106 -18.39 14.73 -12.42
C THR A 106 -18.24 14.30 -13.87
N PRO A 107 -19.23 13.57 -14.45
CA PRO A 107 -19.25 13.27 -15.87
C PRO A 107 -19.22 14.54 -16.72
N LEU A 108 -18.53 14.46 -17.85
CA LEU A 108 -18.50 15.49 -18.89
C LEU A 108 -19.31 14.99 -20.09
N LEU A 109 -20.32 15.75 -20.52
CA LEU A 109 -21.18 15.49 -21.67
C LEU A 109 -20.67 16.17 -22.93
#